data_AF-A0A9R1PC76-F1
#
_entry.id   AF-A0A9R1PC76-F1
#
_cell.length_a   1.000
_cell.length_b   1.000
_cell.length_c   1.000
_cell.angle_alpha   90.00
_cell.angle_beta   90.00
_cell.angle_gamma   90.00
#
_symmetry.space_group_name_H-M   'P 1'
#
loop_
_entity.id
_entity.type
_entity.pdbx_description
1 polymer ?
#
loop_
_entity_poly.entity_id
_entity_poly.type
_entity_poly.pdbx_seq_one_letter_code
_entity_poly.pdbx_strand_id
1 'polypeptide(L)'
;MLPNPPFSTTTGAALRLCLPIPPRAAASASSSSSRSHSFAAAGRVSLRRRRRRASFTDCRCSSSSSPEMEAGAGTALYPAHRCKTIYLVRHAQGIHNVEGEKDFAAYKSHALLDAQLTPLGWSQVDTLRDHVTKCGLAKKIELVIVSPLLRTLQTAVGVFGGGNYTDGVSAPPLMVEGAENSGRQPISSLNCPPFLAAEACREQLSVLTSDKRSSITRYRTLFPAIDFSLIENDEDVLWGPDIVEANESVAARGMNFFDWLWTREEKEIAVVTHCGFLYHTLNMYGKECHPAVAEELGKVFANCELRSMVLVDRSKLGLDTSTYNFAGKIPAGLDMPSDVAEKKQAEGASKN
;
A
#
# COMPACT_ATOMS: atom_id res chain seq x y z
N MET A 1 -19.32 -38.95 32.39
CA MET A 1 -18.45 -39.91 31.69
C MET A 1 -18.49 -39.58 30.20
N LEU A 2 -17.31 -39.28 29.64
CA LEU A 2 -16.99 -39.30 28.21
C LEU A 2 -17.14 -40.73 27.64
N PRO A 3 -17.24 -40.92 26.31
CA PRO A 3 -16.02 -40.95 25.45
C PRO A 3 -16.13 -40.19 24.11
N ASN A 4 -14.98 -39.64 23.68
CA ASN A 4 -14.55 -39.32 22.30
C ASN A 4 -13.72 -40.52 21.74
N PRO A 5 -13.13 -40.48 20.52
CA PRO A 5 -13.66 -40.37 19.15
C PRO A 5 -13.13 -41.54 18.26
N PRO A 6 -13.04 -41.40 16.92
CA PRO A 6 -11.67 -41.27 16.38
C PRO A 6 -11.47 -40.24 15.26
N PHE A 7 -10.21 -39.80 15.17
CA PHE A 7 -9.60 -38.90 14.20
C PHE A 7 -9.46 -39.52 12.79
N SER A 8 -9.50 -38.67 11.76
CA SER A 8 -8.86 -38.93 10.47
C SER A 8 -8.23 -37.64 9.96
N THR A 9 -6.89 -37.65 9.89
CA THR A 9 -6.01 -36.64 9.33
C THR A 9 -5.92 -36.80 7.82
N THR A 10 -6.07 -35.71 7.06
CA THR A 10 -5.39 -35.59 5.77
C THR A 10 -5.04 -34.12 5.52
N THR A 11 -3.75 -33.85 5.66
CA THR A 11 -3.04 -32.65 5.20
C THR A 11 -3.02 -32.63 3.68
N GLY A 12 -3.71 -31.66 3.07
CA GLY A 12 -3.61 -31.33 1.65
C GLY A 12 -3.06 -29.92 1.50
N ALA A 13 -1.82 -29.81 1.03
CA ALA A 13 -1.14 -28.55 0.78
C ALA A 13 -1.90 -27.73 -0.29
N ALA A 14 -2.45 -26.58 0.10
CA ALA A 14 -2.94 -25.58 -0.82
C ALA A 14 -1.77 -24.68 -1.24
N LEU A 15 -1.25 -24.87 -2.44
CA LEU A 15 -0.36 -23.92 -3.10
C LEU A 15 -0.64 -23.90 -4.60
N ARG A 16 -0.65 -22.67 -5.16
CA ARG A 16 -0.63 -22.26 -6.58
C ARG A 16 -2.00 -22.11 -7.26
N LEU A 17 -2.30 -21.06 -8.04
CA LEU A 17 -1.54 -19.94 -8.59
C LEU A 17 -2.57 -18.93 -9.13
N CYS A 18 -2.60 -17.68 -8.65
CA CYS A 18 -3.24 -16.58 -9.37
C CYS A 18 -2.14 -15.75 -10.02
N LEU A 19 -1.86 -16.03 -11.29
CA LEU A 19 -1.41 -15.14 -12.37
C LEU A 19 -0.95 -16.02 -13.57
N PRO A 20 -1.27 -15.65 -14.82
CA PRO A 20 -0.85 -16.41 -16.00
C PRO A 20 0.64 -16.16 -16.31
N ILE A 21 1.38 -17.24 -16.55
CA ILE A 21 2.75 -17.22 -17.11
C ILE A 21 2.65 -16.92 -18.62
N PRO A 22 3.44 -15.99 -19.21
CA PRO A 22 3.44 -15.77 -20.66
C PRO A 22 4.12 -16.94 -21.41
N PRO A 23 3.68 -17.28 -22.63
CA PRO A 23 4.32 -18.36 -23.38
C PRO A 23 5.73 -17.98 -23.82
N ARG A 24 6.63 -18.94 -23.63
CA ARG A 24 8.04 -18.93 -24.02
C ARG A 24 8.14 -18.79 -25.54
N ALA A 25 8.94 -17.82 -26.02
CA ALA A 25 9.24 -17.66 -27.44
C ALA A 25 9.93 -18.91 -28.00
N ALA A 26 9.32 -19.53 -29.01
CA ALA A 26 9.96 -20.58 -29.81
C ALA A 26 10.77 -19.94 -30.94
N ALA A 27 12.02 -20.40 -31.06
CA ALA A 27 12.99 -19.99 -32.05
C ALA A 27 12.64 -20.48 -33.47
N SER A 28 12.94 -19.59 -34.42
CA SER A 28 13.43 -19.83 -35.79
C SER A 28 13.00 -21.10 -36.54
N ALA A 29 12.25 -20.89 -37.62
CA ALA A 29 12.35 -21.73 -38.82
C ALA A 29 12.37 -20.83 -40.06
N SER A 30 13.40 -21.03 -40.87
CA SER A 30 13.68 -20.43 -42.17
C SER A 30 12.73 -20.91 -43.27
N SER A 31 12.32 -20.02 -44.16
CA SER A 31 12.12 -20.36 -45.57
C SER A 31 12.14 -19.13 -46.47
N SER A 32 13.04 -19.19 -47.45
CA SER A 32 13.21 -18.36 -48.63
C SER A 32 11.95 -18.22 -49.50
N SER A 33 11.73 -17.05 -50.10
CA SER A 33 11.67 -16.95 -51.57
C SER A 33 11.79 -15.50 -52.06
N SER A 34 12.49 -15.40 -53.18
CA SER A 34 12.76 -14.26 -54.04
C SER A 34 11.52 -13.60 -54.63
N ARG A 35 11.55 -12.27 -54.84
CA ARG A 35 11.53 -11.69 -56.20
C ARG A 35 11.78 -10.18 -56.19
N SER A 36 12.63 -9.83 -57.15
CA SER A 36 13.06 -8.53 -57.65
C SER A 36 11.92 -7.63 -58.16
N HIS A 37 12.07 -6.31 -57.99
CA HIS A 37 12.01 -5.34 -59.10
C HIS A 37 12.73 -4.04 -58.71
N SER A 38 13.32 -3.42 -59.74
CA SER A 38 14.36 -2.40 -59.73
C SER A 38 13.88 -1.06 -60.29
N PHE A 39 14.74 -0.04 -60.14
CA PHE A 39 14.74 1.32 -60.75
C PHE A 39 13.92 2.39 -59.99
N ALA A 40 14.37 3.64 -59.79
CA ALA A 40 15.50 4.41 -60.33
C ALA A 40 15.96 5.54 -59.36
N ALA A 41 17.13 6.09 -59.67
CA ALA A 41 17.81 7.27 -59.10
C ALA A 41 16.94 8.57 -59.21
N ALA A 42 17.24 9.74 -58.63
CA ALA A 42 18.50 10.42 -58.34
C ALA A 42 18.23 11.65 -57.45
N GLY A 43 19.27 12.23 -56.84
CA GLY A 43 19.17 13.59 -56.27
C GLY A 43 20.16 13.91 -55.14
N ARG A 44 21.44 14.10 -55.50
CA ARG A 44 22.43 14.72 -54.61
C ARG A 44 22.17 16.23 -54.51
N VAL A 45 22.13 16.77 -53.30
CA VAL A 45 22.54 18.17 -53.04
C VAL A 45 23.48 18.19 -51.86
N SER A 46 24.68 18.70 -52.14
CA SER A 46 25.75 18.95 -51.19
C SER A 46 25.56 20.34 -50.56
N LEU A 47 25.66 20.43 -49.23
CA LEU A 47 26.00 21.69 -48.58
C LEU A 47 27.09 21.45 -47.53
N ARG A 48 28.30 21.85 -47.93
CA ARG A 48 29.43 22.17 -47.04
C ARG A 48 29.02 23.29 -46.08
N ARG A 49 29.26 23.13 -44.78
CA ARG A 49 29.88 24.19 -43.96
C ARG A 49 30.43 23.72 -42.61
N ARG A 50 31.74 23.91 -42.50
CA ARG A 50 32.56 24.28 -41.32
C ARG A 50 32.57 23.37 -40.08
N ARG A 51 33.65 22.59 -40.03
CA ARG A 51 34.36 22.14 -38.83
C ARG A 51 34.65 23.31 -37.86
N ARG A 52 34.32 23.13 -36.58
CA ARG A 52 35.10 23.68 -35.46
C ARG A 52 35.67 22.48 -34.69
N ARG A 53 36.99 22.39 -34.65
CA ARG A 53 37.77 21.50 -33.78
C ARG A 53 37.62 21.99 -32.34
N ALA A 54 37.17 21.13 -31.44
CA ALA A 54 37.49 21.22 -30.03
C ALA A 54 38.20 19.91 -29.65
N SER A 55 39.41 20.05 -29.12
CA SER A 55 40.28 18.97 -28.68
C SER A 55 39.66 18.26 -27.48
N PHE A 56 39.40 16.96 -27.61
CA PHE A 56 39.25 16.08 -26.47
C PHE A 56 40.37 15.06 -26.52
N THR A 57 41.23 15.16 -25.52
CA THR A 57 42.29 14.21 -25.18
C THR A 57 41.70 12.84 -24.91
N ASP A 58 42.30 11.86 -25.58
CA ASP A 58 42.02 10.44 -25.51
C ASP A 58 42.51 9.90 -24.15
N CYS A 59 41.60 9.68 -23.20
CA CYS A 59 41.86 8.92 -21.98
C CYS A 59 41.19 7.56 -22.10
N ARG A 60 42.00 6.56 -22.41
CA ARG A 60 41.65 5.14 -22.32
C ARG A 60 41.30 4.81 -20.87
N CYS A 61 40.02 4.62 -20.57
CA CYS A 61 39.59 3.99 -19.33
C CYS A 61 39.45 2.49 -19.58
N SER A 62 40.42 1.76 -19.04
CA SER A 62 40.44 0.31 -18.90
C SER A 62 39.13 -0.19 -18.27
N SER A 63 38.57 -1.24 -18.86
CA SER A 63 37.45 -2.01 -18.33
C SER A 63 37.81 -2.64 -16.99
N SER A 64 37.52 -1.95 -15.89
CA SER A 64 37.46 -2.58 -14.58
C SER A 64 36.09 -3.22 -14.42
N SER A 65 36.05 -4.55 -14.51
CA SER A 65 34.98 -5.36 -13.96
C SER A 65 34.81 -5.01 -12.48
N SER A 66 33.80 -4.21 -12.16
CA SER A 66 33.38 -4.01 -10.78
C SER A 66 32.93 -5.37 -10.24
N PRO A 67 33.41 -5.81 -9.06
CA PRO A 67 32.85 -6.99 -8.43
C PRO A 67 31.39 -6.69 -8.12
N GLU A 68 30.52 -7.67 -8.34
CA GLU A 68 29.18 -7.68 -7.77
C GLU A 68 29.32 -7.31 -6.29
N MET A 69 28.81 -6.14 -5.91
CA MET A 69 28.71 -5.81 -4.49
C MET A 69 27.74 -6.82 -3.90
N GLU A 70 28.26 -7.78 -3.13
CA GLU A 70 27.55 -8.41 -2.02
C GLU A 70 26.74 -7.31 -1.32
N ALA A 71 25.42 -7.34 -1.50
CA ALA A 71 24.51 -6.39 -0.87
C ALA A 71 24.73 -6.51 0.64
N GLY A 72 25.47 -5.57 1.21
CA GLY A 72 25.99 -5.64 2.56
C GLY A 72 24.88 -6.00 3.55
N ALA A 73 24.90 -7.24 4.01
CA ALA A 73 24.06 -7.72 5.09
C ALA A 73 24.45 -6.97 6.37
N GLY A 74 23.75 -5.87 6.64
CA GLY A 74 23.99 -5.00 7.79
C GLY A 74 22.68 -4.56 8.43
N THR A 75 22.73 -4.28 9.73
CA THR A 75 21.65 -3.61 10.45
C THR A 75 21.55 -2.15 9.99
N ALA A 76 20.32 -1.65 9.81
CA ALA A 76 20.07 -0.25 9.47
C ALA A 76 19.45 0.47 10.66
N LEU A 77 19.97 1.66 10.98
CA LEU A 77 19.49 2.51 12.08
C LEU A 77 18.94 3.80 11.51
N TYR A 78 17.68 4.10 11.83
CA TYR A 78 17.01 5.33 11.42
C TYR A 78 16.42 6.05 12.64
N PRO A 79 16.44 7.39 12.67
CA PRO A 79 15.73 8.15 13.70
C PRO A 79 14.24 7.83 13.68
N ALA A 80 13.63 7.59 14.85
CA ALA A 80 12.24 7.14 14.94
C ALA A 80 11.22 8.08 14.26
N HIS A 81 11.45 9.40 14.26
CA HIS A 81 10.58 10.37 13.59
C HIS A 81 10.59 10.24 12.06
N ARG A 82 11.56 9.51 11.50
CA ARG A 82 11.68 9.17 10.07
C ARG A 82 11.09 7.80 9.74
N CYS A 83 10.32 7.22 10.66
CA CYS A 83 9.62 5.96 10.46
C CYS A 83 8.11 6.14 10.65
N LYS A 84 7.33 5.34 9.92
CA LYS A 84 5.90 5.09 10.14
C LYS A 84 5.66 3.58 10.13
N THR A 85 4.67 3.11 10.88
CA THR A 85 4.23 1.72 10.83
C THR A 85 2.99 1.62 9.96
N ILE A 86 3.05 0.79 8.92
CA ILE A 86 1.96 0.56 7.97
C ILE A 86 1.45 -0.88 8.14
N TYR A 87 0.16 -1.03 8.39
CA TYR A 87 -0.51 -2.33 8.54
C TYR A 87 -1.28 -2.65 7.27
N LEU A 88 -0.73 -3.54 6.44
CA LEU A 88 -1.29 -3.89 5.15
C LEU A 88 -2.25 -5.07 5.31
N VAL A 89 -3.47 -4.91 4.81
CA VAL A 89 -4.52 -5.92 4.89
C VAL A 89 -5.09 -6.18 3.50
N ARG A 90 -5.04 -7.44 3.05
CA ARG A 90 -5.83 -7.86 1.88
C ARG A 90 -7.29 -8.05 2.30
N HIS A 91 -8.25 -7.64 1.47
CA HIS A 91 -9.66 -7.90 1.73
C HIS A 91 -9.95 -9.39 2.01
N ALA A 92 -10.97 -9.63 2.82
CA ALA A 92 -11.46 -10.98 3.08
C ALA A 92 -12.10 -11.61 1.83
N GLN A 93 -12.44 -12.90 1.87
CA GLN A 93 -12.99 -13.59 0.71
C GLN A 93 -14.28 -12.91 0.21
N GLY A 94 -14.27 -12.48 -1.04
CA GLY A 94 -15.45 -11.95 -1.75
C GLY A 94 -16.09 -13.00 -2.65
N ILE A 95 -17.34 -12.76 -3.05
CA ILE A 95 -18.07 -13.64 -3.98
C ILE A 95 -17.29 -13.83 -5.28
N HIS A 96 -16.64 -12.77 -5.78
CA HIS A 96 -15.77 -12.85 -6.97
C HIS A 96 -14.58 -13.83 -6.80
N ASN A 97 -14.04 -14.03 -5.60
CA ASN A 97 -12.98 -15.01 -5.40
C ASN A 97 -13.51 -16.43 -5.62
N VAL A 98 -14.65 -16.74 -5.00
CA VAL A 98 -15.27 -18.06 -5.07
C VAL A 98 -15.71 -18.40 -6.50
N GLU A 99 -16.33 -17.45 -7.20
CA GLU A 99 -16.80 -17.70 -8.56
C GLU A 99 -15.66 -17.77 -9.57
N GLY A 100 -14.64 -16.92 -9.41
CA GLY A 100 -13.47 -16.95 -10.27
C GLY A 100 -12.56 -18.17 -10.10
N GLU A 101 -12.52 -18.76 -8.90
CA GLU A 101 -11.85 -20.03 -8.65
C GLU A 101 -12.55 -21.21 -9.33
N LYS A 102 -13.88 -21.16 -9.46
CA LYS A 102 -14.67 -22.18 -10.18
C LYS A 102 -14.56 -22.03 -11.69
N ASP A 103 -14.71 -20.81 -12.18
CA ASP A 103 -14.67 -20.49 -13.60
C ASP A 103 -14.10 -19.09 -13.80
N PHE A 104 -12.93 -19.00 -14.44
CA PHE A 104 -12.28 -17.74 -14.72
C PHE A 104 -13.14 -16.82 -15.62
N ALA A 105 -14.01 -17.38 -16.47
CA ALA A 105 -14.93 -16.58 -17.28
C ALA A 105 -15.99 -15.86 -16.44
N ALA A 106 -16.28 -16.35 -15.23
CA ALA A 106 -17.27 -15.76 -14.33
C ALA A 106 -16.90 -14.33 -13.92
N TYR A 107 -15.61 -13.97 -13.87
CA TYR A 107 -15.14 -12.61 -13.55
C TYR A 107 -15.70 -11.51 -14.46
N LYS A 108 -16.14 -11.86 -15.68
CA LYS A 108 -16.79 -10.92 -16.62
C LYS A 108 -18.29 -10.76 -16.38
N SER A 109 -18.87 -11.58 -15.50
CA SER A 109 -20.28 -11.50 -15.17
C SER A 109 -20.61 -10.19 -14.49
N HIS A 110 -21.68 -9.53 -14.95
CA HIS A 110 -22.23 -8.35 -14.29
C HIS A 110 -22.71 -8.65 -12.86
N ALA A 111 -23.01 -9.92 -12.55
CA ALA A 111 -23.37 -10.35 -11.19
C ALA A 111 -22.21 -10.23 -10.19
N LEU A 112 -20.97 -10.09 -10.66
CA LEU A 112 -19.79 -9.90 -9.82
C LEU A 112 -19.34 -8.44 -9.72
N LEU A 113 -20.10 -7.51 -10.30
CA LEU A 113 -19.84 -6.07 -10.14
C LEU A 113 -19.72 -5.75 -8.66
N ASP A 114 -18.60 -5.12 -8.30
CA ASP A 114 -18.32 -4.65 -6.95
C ASP A 114 -18.66 -5.69 -5.85
N ALA A 115 -18.31 -6.95 -6.09
CA ALA A 115 -18.78 -8.08 -5.30
C ALA A 115 -18.53 -7.91 -3.78
N GLN A 116 -19.56 -8.19 -2.99
CA GLN A 116 -19.51 -8.23 -1.52
C GLN A 116 -18.70 -9.42 -0.97
N LEU A 117 -18.45 -9.38 0.34
CA LEU A 117 -17.88 -10.49 1.10
C LEU A 117 -18.83 -11.70 1.15
N THR A 118 -18.24 -12.90 1.19
CA THR A 118 -18.96 -14.14 1.45
C THR A 118 -19.21 -14.32 2.96
N PRO A 119 -20.07 -15.28 3.38
CA PRO A 119 -20.15 -15.66 4.80
C PRO A 119 -18.79 -16.05 5.40
N LEU A 120 -17.96 -16.79 4.65
CA LEU A 120 -16.59 -17.11 5.05
C LEU A 120 -15.71 -15.86 5.15
N GLY A 121 -15.84 -14.93 4.20
CA GLY A 121 -15.15 -13.64 4.25
C GLY A 121 -15.48 -12.86 5.52
N TRP A 122 -16.74 -12.86 5.95
CA TRP A 122 -17.13 -12.26 7.21
C TRP A 122 -16.57 -13.00 8.43
N SER A 123 -16.49 -14.34 8.43
CA SER A 123 -15.80 -15.09 9.49
C SER A 123 -14.30 -14.77 9.57
N GLN A 124 -13.64 -14.55 8.42
CA GLN A 124 -12.26 -14.09 8.38
C GLN A 124 -12.10 -12.69 9.01
N VAL A 125 -13.03 -11.78 8.68
CA VAL A 125 -13.10 -10.44 9.28
C VAL A 125 -13.24 -10.50 10.80
N ASP A 126 -14.13 -11.36 11.32
CA ASP A 126 -14.32 -11.53 12.77
C ASP A 126 -13.05 -12.05 13.44
N THR A 127 -12.40 -13.03 12.81
CA THR A 127 -11.13 -13.59 13.31
C THR A 127 -10.03 -12.53 13.36
N LEU A 128 -9.90 -11.70 12.32
CA LEU A 128 -8.92 -10.62 12.30
C LEU A 128 -9.28 -9.53 13.30
N ARG A 129 -10.56 -9.16 13.44
CA ARG A 129 -11.05 -8.21 14.46
C ARG A 129 -10.65 -8.63 15.87
N ASP A 130 -10.90 -9.90 16.21
CA ASP A 130 -10.53 -10.46 17.51
C ASP A 130 -9.02 -10.41 17.72
N HIS A 131 -8.25 -10.77 16.70
CA HIS A 131 -6.79 -10.70 16.74
C HIS A 131 -6.29 -9.28 17.02
N VAL A 132 -6.70 -8.29 16.22
CA VAL A 132 -6.22 -6.89 16.36
C VAL A 132 -6.68 -6.23 17.65
N THR A 133 -7.83 -6.65 18.19
CA THR A 133 -8.32 -6.21 19.51
C THR A 133 -7.47 -6.81 20.62
N LYS A 134 -7.25 -8.13 20.58
CA LYS A 134 -6.52 -8.87 21.61
C LYS A 134 -5.04 -8.46 21.71
N CYS A 135 -4.38 -8.21 20.58
CA CYS A 135 -2.98 -7.76 20.58
C CYS A 135 -2.82 -6.24 20.84
N GLY A 136 -3.94 -5.51 20.97
CA GLY A 136 -3.96 -4.07 21.21
C GLY A 136 -3.68 -3.20 19.99
N LEU A 137 -3.53 -3.79 18.79
CA LEU A 137 -3.30 -3.06 17.54
C LEU A 137 -4.45 -2.11 17.21
N ALA A 138 -5.70 -2.51 17.44
CA ALA A 138 -6.87 -1.67 17.16
C ALA A 138 -6.83 -0.31 17.87
N LYS A 139 -6.16 -0.21 19.03
CA LYS A 139 -6.01 1.05 19.79
C LYS A 139 -4.82 1.90 19.34
N LYS A 140 -3.91 1.34 18.53
CA LYS A 140 -2.72 2.03 18.02
C LYS A 140 -2.97 2.73 16.70
N ILE A 141 -3.88 2.19 15.88
CA ILE A 141 -4.14 2.72 14.54
C ILE A 141 -4.74 4.11 14.66
N GLU A 142 -4.14 5.06 13.96
CA GLU A 142 -4.52 6.47 13.93
C GLU A 142 -5.38 6.79 12.69
N LEU A 143 -5.23 6.01 11.61
CA LEU A 143 -5.98 6.17 10.36
C LEU A 143 -6.15 4.82 9.66
N VAL A 144 -7.34 4.59 9.11
CA VAL A 144 -7.60 3.48 8.18
C VAL A 144 -7.80 4.03 6.77
N ILE A 145 -6.86 3.72 5.88
CA ILE A 145 -7.02 3.93 4.44
C ILE A 145 -7.67 2.70 3.82
N VAL A 146 -8.64 2.91 2.93
CA VAL A 146 -9.37 1.80 2.31
C VAL A 146 -9.56 2.02 0.81
N SER A 147 -9.38 0.96 0.03
CA SER A 147 -9.79 0.98 -1.38
C SER A 147 -11.30 1.12 -1.49
N PRO A 148 -11.85 1.94 -2.40
CA PRO A 148 -13.29 2.11 -2.60
C PRO A 148 -13.89 0.98 -3.44
N LEU A 149 -13.71 -0.26 -3.02
CA LEU A 149 -14.43 -1.44 -3.52
C LEU A 149 -15.17 -2.06 -2.34
N LEU A 150 -16.38 -2.58 -2.56
CA LEU A 150 -17.28 -2.99 -1.49
C LEU A 150 -16.65 -4.03 -0.54
N ARG A 151 -15.94 -5.01 -1.10
CA ARG A 151 -15.20 -6.02 -0.34
C ARG A 151 -14.13 -5.44 0.60
N THR A 152 -13.41 -4.40 0.18
CA THR A 152 -12.41 -3.72 1.01
C THR A 152 -13.08 -2.84 2.05
N LEU A 153 -14.15 -2.12 1.69
CA LEU A 153 -14.96 -1.33 2.63
C LEU A 153 -15.52 -2.22 3.75
N GLN A 154 -16.20 -3.31 3.41
CA GLN A 154 -16.74 -4.30 4.36
C GLN A 154 -15.66 -4.92 5.24
N THR A 155 -14.50 -5.26 4.67
CA THR A 155 -13.37 -5.77 5.45
C THR A 155 -12.89 -4.71 6.45
N ALA A 156 -12.68 -3.47 6.00
CA ALA A 156 -12.13 -2.40 6.82
C ALA A 156 -13.04 -2.07 8.00
N VAL A 157 -14.33 -1.85 7.76
CA VAL A 157 -15.29 -1.48 8.81
C VAL A 157 -15.49 -2.61 9.81
N GLY A 158 -15.50 -3.87 9.35
CA GLY A 158 -15.62 -5.03 10.25
C GLY A 158 -14.39 -5.24 11.13
N VAL A 159 -13.19 -5.07 10.58
CA VAL A 159 -11.93 -5.28 11.33
C VAL A 159 -11.62 -4.11 12.27
N PHE A 160 -11.81 -2.87 11.82
CA PHE A 160 -11.31 -1.69 12.52
C PHE A 160 -12.40 -0.78 13.09
N GLY A 161 -13.69 -1.06 12.85
CA GLY A 161 -14.81 -0.25 13.36
C GLY A 161 -15.02 -0.33 14.88
N GLY A 162 -15.98 0.44 15.39
CA GLY A 162 -16.27 0.61 16.81
C GLY A 162 -16.98 -0.55 17.53
N GLY A 163 -17.23 -1.66 16.83
CA GLY A 163 -18.12 -2.73 17.32
C GLY A 163 -19.60 -2.37 17.13
N ASN A 164 -20.47 -2.85 18.01
CA ASN A 164 -21.92 -2.69 17.87
C ASN A 164 -22.33 -1.22 18.02
N TYR A 165 -23.17 -0.75 17.10
CA TYR A 165 -23.86 0.54 17.24
C TYR A 165 -24.94 0.43 18.31
N THR A 166 -24.95 1.33 19.29
CA THR A 166 -25.99 1.40 20.33
C THR A 166 -26.92 2.57 20.09
N ASP A 167 -28.22 2.37 20.27
CA ASP A 167 -29.23 3.43 20.11
C ASP A 167 -28.97 4.62 21.05
N GLY A 168 -29.17 5.84 20.54
CA GLY A 168 -28.95 7.10 21.28
C GLY A 168 -27.63 7.82 20.98
N VAL A 169 -26.80 7.29 20.08
CA VAL A 169 -25.56 7.92 19.61
C VAL A 169 -25.85 8.87 18.45
N SER A 170 -25.32 10.11 18.53
CA SER A 170 -25.53 11.16 17.51
C SER A 170 -24.62 11.05 16.28
N ALA A 171 -23.61 10.17 16.29
CA ALA A 171 -22.66 10.01 15.19
C ALA A 171 -23.19 9.03 14.13
N PRO A 172 -23.01 9.30 12.83
CA PRO A 172 -23.41 8.36 11.78
C PRO A 172 -22.70 7.00 11.94
N PRO A 173 -23.35 5.86 11.67
CA PRO A 173 -22.69 4.57 11.76
C PRO A 173 -21.55 4.46 10.74
N LEU A 174 -20.54 3.65 11.04
CA LEU A 174 -19.48 3.34 10.09
C LEU A 174 -19.99 2.39 9.00
N MET A 175 -20.93 1.51 9.35
CA MET A 175 -21.68 0.68 8.41
C MET A 175 -23.13 0.54 8.90
N VAL A 176 -24.09 0.76 8.01
CA VAL A 176 -25.52 0.59 8.33
C VAL A 176 -25.90 -0.89 8.51
N GLU A 177 -27.06 -1.13 9.13
CA GLU A 177 -27.59 -2.49 9.30
C GLU A 177 -27.80 -3.16 7.93
N GLY A 178 -27.35 -4.40 7.80
CA GLY A 178 -27.59 -5.20 6.60
C GLY A 178 -27.00 -4.62 5.32
N ALA A 179 -25.97 -3.77 5.40
CA ALA A 179 -25.30 -3.19 4.22
C ALA A 179 -24.99 -4.28 3.20
N GLU A 180 -25.61 -4.18 2.01
CA GLU A 180 -25.54 -5.16 0.91
C GLU A 180 -25.93 -6.59 1.34
N ASN A 181 -27.05 -6.73 2.03
CA ASN A 181 -27.60 -8.01 2.50
C ASN A 181 -26.59 -8.84 3.31
N SER A 182 -25.66 -8.17 4.01
CA SER A 182 -24.62 -8.84 4.79
C SER A 182 -25.15 -9.60 6.01
N GLY A 183 -26.39 -9.33 6.44
CA GLY A 183 -26.95 -9.86 7.69
C GLY A 183 -26.24 -9.36 8.94
N ARG A 184 -25.34 -8.36 8.79
CA ARG A 184 -24.57 -7.77 9.88
C ARG A 184 -25.38 -6.70 10.61
N GLN A 185 -25.18 -6.64 11.91
CA GLN A 185 -25.59 -5.51 12.73
C GLN A 185 -24.83 -4.24 12.32
N PRO A 186 -25.40 -3.05 12.55
CA PRO A 186 -24.72 -1.80 12.26
C PRO A 186 -23.43 -1.68 13.06
N ILE A 187 -22.39 -1.13 12.42
CA ILE A 187 -21.05 -0.95 13.02
C ILE A 187 -20.88 0.50 13.43
N SER A 188 -20.46 0.72 14.67
CA SER A 188 -20.22 2.05 15.23
C SER A 188 -19.00 2.75 14.62
N SER A 189 -19.11 4.06 14.45
CA SER A 189 -17.98 4.96 14.14
C SER A 189 -17.32 5.53 15.40
N LEU A 190 -17.83 5.21 16.59
CA LEU A 190 -17.21 5.58 17.85
C LEU A 190 -16.13 4.58 18.25
N ASN A 191 -15.12 5.04 18.98
CA ASN A 191 -14.01 4.19 19.47
C ASN A 191 -13.24 3.46 18.36
N CYS A 192 -13.22 4.03 17.16
CA CYS A 192 -12.36 3.61 16.05
C CYS A 192 -11.64 4.82 15.45
N PRO A 193 -10.51 4.61 14.73
CA PRO A 193 -9.87 5.67 13.97
C PRO A 193 -10.77 6.21 12.85
N PRO A 194 -10.46 7.39 12.28
CA PRO A 194 -11.04 7.84 11.02
C PRO A 194 -10.76 6.86 9.86
N PHE A 195 -11.69 6.83 8.90
CA PHE A 195 -11.61 6.01 7.69
C PHE A 195 -11.59 6.92 6.48
N LEU A 196 -10.63 6.71 5.57
CA LEU A 196 -10.45 7.51 4.36
C LEU A 196 -10.35 6.60 3.14
N ALA A 197 -11.27 6.77 2.19
CA ALA A 197 -11.28 6.02 0.95
C ALA A 197 -10.36 6.65 -0.10
N ALA A 198 -9.53 5.84 -0.76
CA ALA A 198 -8.57 6.30 -1.76
C ALA A 198 -8.53 5.38 -2.98
N GLU A 199 -8.77 5.93 -4.17
CA GLU A 199 -8.70 5.20 -5.45
C GLU A 199 -7.30 4.60 -5.70
N ALA A 200 -6.25 5.26 -5.20
CA ALA A 200 -4.86 4.90 -5.45
C ALA A 200 -4.47 3.50 -4.95
N CYS A 201 -5.19 2.92 -3.99
CA CYS A 201 -4.93 1.58 -3.45
C CYS A 201 -5.93 0.51 -3.92
N ARG A 202 -6.61 0.73 -5.06
CA ARG A 202 -7.44 -0.29 -5.73
C ARG A 202 -6.61 -1.44 -6.29
N GLU A 203 -7.28 -2.54 -6.58
CA GLU A 203 -6.73 -3.67 -7.34
C GLU A 203 -6.19 -3.18 -8.70
N GLN A 204 -5.36 -4.02 -9.35
CA GLN A 204 -5.04 -3.84 -10.75
C GLN A 204 -6.32 -3.70 -11.58
N LEU A 205 -6.48 -2.58 -12.26
CA LEU A 205 -7.66 -2.37 -13.11
C LEU A 205 -7.60 -3.31 -14.32
N SER A 206 -8.69 -4.03 -14.57
CA SER A 206 -8.80 -4.94 -15.69
C SER A 206 -10.20 -4.88 -16.31
N VAL A 207 -10.39 -5.64 -17.40
CA VAL A 207 -11.70 -5.81 -18.06
C VAL A 207 -12.72 -6.56 -17.21
N LEU A 208 -12.34 -7.04 -16.03
CA LEU A 208 -13.21 -7.78 -15.13
C LEU A 208 -14.20 -6.82 -14.44
N THR A 209 -15.47 -7.17 -14.47
CA THR A 209 -16.54 -6.34 -13.91
C THR A 209 -16.42 -6.21 -12.40
N SER A 210 -15.77 -7.17 -11.73
CA SER A 210 -15.48 -7.13 -10.29
C SER A 210 -14.50 -6.05 -9.86
N ASP A 211 -13.77 -5.46 -10.81
CA ASP A 211 -12.85 -4.36 -10.54
C ASP A 211 -13.54 -3.00 -10.62
N LYS A 212 -14.76 -2.94 -11.17
CA LYS A 212 -15.59 -1.74 -11.19
C LYS A 212 -16.23 -1.52 -9.81
N ARG A 213 -16.08 -0.32 -9.26
CA ARG A 213 -16.77 0.07 -8.02
C ARG A 213 -18.18 0.61 -8.29
N SER A 214 -19.02 0.58 -7.26
CA SER A 214 -20.29 1.31 -7.25
C SER A 214 -20.07 2.82 -7.08
N SER A 215 -21.16 3.60 -7.19
CA SER A 215 -21.10 5.05 -7.01
C SER A 215 -20.78 5.45 -5.56
N ILE A 216 -20.12 6.60 -5.38
CA ILE A 216 -19.84 7.14 -4.06
C ILE A 216 -21.13 7.54 -3.33
N THR A 217 -22.14 8.01 -4.06
CA THR A 217 -23.48 8.27 -3.57
C THR A 217 -24.08 7.02 -2.92
N ARG A 218 -23.93 5.85 -3.56
CA ARG A 218 -24.33 4.57 -2.96
C ARG A 218 -23.48 4.24 -1.73
N TYR A 219 -22.17 4.39 -1.79
CA TYR A 219 -21.32 4.09 -0.64
C TYR A 219 -21.62 4.96 0.58
N ARG A 220 -21.97 6.23 0.40
CA ARG A 220 -22.37 7.12 1.50
C ARG A 220 -23.65 6.67 2.21
N THR A 221 -24.54 5.93 1.55
CA THR A 221 -25.72 5.37 2.23
C THR A 221 -25.38 4.12 3.05
N LEU A 222 -24.36 3.37 2.64
CA LEU A 222 -23.93 2.13 3.29
C LEU A 222 -22.90 2.37 4.40
N PHE A 223 -22.01 3.33 4.20
CA PHE A 223 -20.85 3.64 5.04
C PHE A 223 -20.76 5.14 5.35
N PRO A 224 -21.75 5.73 6.03
CA PRO A 224 -21.89 7.19 6.11
C PRO A 224 -20.77 7.89 6.87
N ALA A 225 -20.01 7.19 7.73
CA ALA A 225 -18.87 7.76 8.45
C ALA A 225 -17.50 7.55 7.77
N ILE A 226 -17.44 6.93 6.58
CA ILE A 226 -16.19 6.88 5.79
C ILE A 226 -16.04 8.19 5.02
N ASP A 227 -14.86 8.79 5.07
CA ASP A 227 -14.53 9.94 4.25
C ASP A 227 -14.18 9.52 2.82
N PHE A 228 -14.92 10.04 1.85
CA PHE A 228 -14.69 9.84 0.41
C PHE A 228 -14.18 11.11 -0.29
N SER A 229 -13.68 12.09 0.46
CA SER A 229 -13.25 13.41 -0.04
C SER A 229 -12.12 13.35 -1.08
N LEU A 230 -11.30 12.29 -1.07
CA LEU A 230 -10.25 12.08 -2.07
C LEU A 230 -10.76 11.56 -3.42
N ILE A 231 -12.05 11.22 -3.54
CA ILE A 231 -12.64 10.67 -4.76
C ILE A 231 -13.43 11.76 -5.47
N GLU A 232 -12.91 12.19 -6.62
CA GLU A 232 -13.47 13.32 -7.38
C GLU A 232 -14.79 12.97 -8.09
N ASN A 233 -14.92 11.73 -8.59
CA ASN A 233 -16.02 11.32 -9.46
C ASN A 233 -16.96 10.36 -8.74
N ASP A 234 -18.27 10.62 -8.82
CA ASP A 234 -19.28 9.75 -8.21
C ASP A 234 -19.27 8.36 -8.84
N GLU A 235 -19.33 8.31 -10.17
CA GLU A 235 -19.20 7.08 -10.95
C GLU A 235 -17.73 6.66 -11.12
N ASP A 236 -17.52 5.37 -11.39
CA ASP A 236 -16.19 4.83 -11.63
C ASP A 236 -15.68 5.20 -13.03
N VAL A 237 -14.91 6.28 -13.11
CA VAL A 237 -14.29 6.75 -14.36
C VAL A 237 -12.93 6.09 -14.64
N LEU A 238 -12.37 5.36 -13.68
CA LEU A 238 -11.08 4.68 -13.82
C LEU A 238 -11.23 3.31 -14.48
N TRP A 239 -12.38 2.66 -14.28
CA TRP A 239 -12.71 1.40 -14.91
C TRP A 239 -13.40 1.62 -16.27
N GLY A 240 -13.10 0.75 -17.23
CA GLY A 240 -13.75 0.71 -18.53
C GLY A 240 -13.61 -0.68 -19.17
N PRO A 241 -14.48 -1.05 -20.12
CA PRO A 241 -14.55 -2.39 -20.68
C PRO A 241 -13.27 -2.82 -21.43
N ASP A 242 -12.47 -1.85 -21.88
CA ASP A 242 -11.23 -2.06 -22.62
C ASP A 242 -9.99 -1.57 -21.84
N ILE A 243 -10.15 -1.23 -20.55
CA ILE A 243 -9.06 -0.74 -19.71
C ILE A 243 -8.37 -1.92 -19.04
N VAL A 244 -7.06 -2.02 -19.28
CA VAL A 244 -6.18 -2.95 -18.58
C VAL A 244 -4.96 -2.18 -18.11
N GLU A 245 -4.77 -2.13 -16.80
CA GLU A 245 -3.60 -1.51 -16.18
C GLU A 245 -2.41 -2.46 -16.28
N ALA A 246 -1.30 -1.98 -16.82
CA ALA A 246 -0.06 -2.74 -16.87
C ALA A 246 0.50 -2.97 -15.47
N ASN A 247 1.19 -4.09 -15.23
CA ASN A 247 1.78 -4.44 -13.93
C ASN A 247 2.76 -3.35 -13.44
N GLU A 248 3.51 -2.75 -14.36
CA GLU A 248 4.43 -1.65 -14.08
C GLU A 248 3.68 -0.39 -13.63
N SER A 249 2.50 -0.13 -14.20
CA SER A 249 1.63 0.98 -13.79
C SER A 249 1.06 0.76 -12.39
N VAL A 250 0.63 -0.48 -12.06
CA VAL A 250 0.20 -0.84 -10.69
C VAL A 250 1.34 -0.60 -9.70
N ALA A 251 2.54 -1.07 -10.03
CA ALA A 251 3.73 -0.88 -9.19
C ALA A 251 4.06 0.60 -8.99
N ALA A 252 4.04 1.41 -10.06
CA ALA A 252 4.29 2.85 -9.98
C ALA A 252 3.21 3.59 -9.15
N ARG A 253 1.94 3.26 -9.36
CA ARG A 253 0.81 3.77 -8.57
C ARG A 253 0.98 3.41 -7.09
N GLY A 254 1.39 2.18 -6.81
CA GLY A 254 1.73 1.70 -5.47
C GLY A 254 2.84 2.51 -4.81
N MET A 255 3.96 2.73 -5.50
CA MET A 255 5.06 3.56 -4.97
C MET A 255 4.60 4.99 -4.66
N ASN A 256 3.87 5.63 -5.60
CA ASN A 256 3.31 6.97 -5.39
C ASN A 256 2.33 7.00 -4.20
N PHE A 257 1.54 5.94 -4.00
CA PHE A 257 0.64 5.82 -2.87
C PHE A 257 1.40 5.74 -1.54
N PHE A 258 2.49 4.96 -1.45
CA PHE A 258 3.32 4.92 -0.24
C PHE A 258 4.08 6.24 0.02
N ASP A 259 4.52 6.94 -1.03
CA ASP A 259 5.07 8.29 -0.91
C ASP A 259 4.00 9.27 -0.37
N TRP A 260 2.75 9.14 -0.81
CA TRP A 260 1.64 9.92 -0.26
C TRP A 260 1.33 9.57 1.20
N LEU A 261 1.37 8.28 1.58
CA LEU A 261 1.25 7.85 2.98
C LEU A 261 2.36 8.47 3.85
N TRP A 262 3.54 8.71 3.30
CA TRP A 262 4.60 9.40 4.01
C TRP A 262 4.24 10.86 4.38
N THR A 263 3.49 11.55 3.52
CA THR A 263 3.08 12.95 3.75
C THR A 263 1.96 13.12 4.79
N ARG A 264 1.33 12.01 5.19
CA ARG A 264 0.31 11.99 6.25
C ARG A 264 0.93 12.33 7.60
N GLU A 265 0.16 12.91 8.52
CA GLU A 265 0.65 13.19 9.87
C GLU A 265 0.70 11.90 10.72
N GLU A 266 -0.23 10.98 10.46
CA GLU A 266 -0.42 9.74 11.21
C GLU A 266 0.79 8.80 11.10
N LYS A 267 1.22 8.22 12.22
CA LYS A 267 2.39 7.33 12.32
C LYS A 267 2.02 5.86 12.25
N GLU A 268 0.80 5.50 12.61
CA GLU A 268 0.30 4.12 12.67
C GLU A 268 -0.93 3.98 11.75
N ILE A 269 -0.71 3.55 10.50
CA ILE A 269 -1.74 3.59 9.44
C ILE A 269 -2.10 2.16 9.01
N ALA A 270 -3.38 1.83 9.01
CA ALA A 270 -3.86 0.59 8.38
C ALA A 270 -4.30 0.86 6.94
N VAL A 271 -3.97 -0.04 6.02
CA VAL A 271 -4.36 0.03 4.60
C VAL A 271 -5.08 -1.26 4.22
N VAL A 272 -6.37 -1.17 3.89
CA VAL A 272 -7.18 -2.31 3.44
C VAL A 272 -7.35 -2.26 1.92
N THR A 273 -6.73 -3.23 1.25
CA THR A 273 -6.50 -3.22 -0.21
C THR A 273 -6.56 -4.65 -0.79
N HIS A 274 -5.91 -4.90 -1.93
CA HIS A 274 -6.06 -6.07 -2.77
C HIS A 274 -4.73 -6.77 -3.06
N CYS A 275 -4.83 -7.97 -3.62
CA CYS A 275 -3.70 -8.87 -3.77
C CYS A 275 -2.71 -8.38 -4.83
N GLY A 276 -3.18 -8.01 -6.02
CA GLY A 276 -2.32 -7.56 -7.12
C GLY A 276 -1.62 -6.26 -6.78
N PHE A 277 -2.36 -5.29 -6.20
CA PHE A 277 -1.78 -4.04 -5.69
C PHE A 277 -0.62 -4.29 -4.71
N LEU A 278 -0.84 -5.10 -3.66
CA LEU A 278 0.19 -5.42 -2.67
C LEU A 278 1.39 -6.13 -3.30
N TYR A 279 1.13 -7.13 -4.13
CA TYR A 279 2.19 -7.92 -4.77
C TYR A 279 3.10 -7.05 -5.64
N HIS A 280 2.53 -6.24 -6.53
CA HIS A 280 3.33 -5.39 -7.42
C HIS A 280 4.07 -4.29 -6.67
N THR A 281 3.44 -3.69 -5.66
CA THR A 281 4.05 -2.62 -4.86
C THR A 281 5.19 -3.14 -3.98
N LEU A 282 4.97 -4.20 -3.21
CA LEU A 282 5.98 -4.72 -2.27
C LEU A 282 7.18 -5.33 -2.98
N ASN A 283 6.99 -5.91 -4.17
CA ASN A 283 8.10 -6.37 -5.01
C ASN A 283 9.03 -5.24 -5.47
N MET A 284 8.55 -3.98 -5.54
CA MET A 284 9.43 -2.85 -5.83
C MET A 284 10.38 -2.56 -4.66
N TYR A 285 9.87 -2.58 -3.42
CA TYR A 285 10.70 -2.45 -2.22
C TYR A 285 11.69 -3.61 -2.06
N GLY A 286 11.29 -4.83 -2.44
CA GLY A 286 12.14 -6.01 -2.38
C GLY A 286 13.39 -5.96 -3.27
N LYS A 287 13.41 -5.14 -4.34
CA LYS A 287 14.56 -5.04 -5.27
C LYS A 287 15.84 -4.53 -4.61
N GLU A 288 15.72 -3.73 -3.55
CA GLU A 288 16.86 -3.19 -2.80
C GLU A 288 17.21 -4.03 -1.55
N CYS A 289 16.47 -5.10 -1.29
CA CYS A 289 16.62 -5.93 -0.09
C CYS A 289 17.49 -7.18 -0.34
N HIS A 290 17.98 -7.76 0.75
CA HIS A 290 18.56 -9.10 0.72
C HIS A 290 17.54 -10.12 0.16
N PRO A 291 17.95 -11.13 -0.63
CA PRO A 291 17.03 -12.05 -1.30
C PRO A 291 15.97 -12.69 -0.39
N ALA A 292 16.34 -13.06 0.85
CA ALA A 292 15.38 -13.62 1.80
C ALA A 292 14.27 -12.63 2.23
N VAL A 293 14.61 -11.34 2.36
CA VAL A 293 13.64 -10.28 2.68
C VAL A 293 12.80 -9.96 1.44
N ALA A 294 13.41 -9.94 0.26
CA ALA A 294 12.70 -9.78 -1.00
C ALA A 294 11.67 -10.89 -1.22
N GLU A 295 12.03 -12.14 -0.90
CA GLU A 295 11.12 -13.29 -0.95
C GLU A 295 9.95 -13.11 0.04
N GLU A 296 10.22 -12.65 1.26
CA GLU A 296 9.17 -12.38 2.25
C GLU A 296 8.19 -11.30 1.79
N LEU A 297 8.70 -10.17 1.27
CA LEU A 297 7.89 -9.09 0.72
C LEU A 297 7.06 -9.53 -0.49
N GLY A 298 7.64 -10.40 -1.33
CA GLY A 298 6.99 -10.93 -2.54
C GLY A 298 5.95 -12.02 -2.29
N LYS A 299 5.78 -12.50 -1.04
CA LYS A 299 4.75 -13.50 -0.73
C LYS A 299 3.36 -12.93 -0.95
N VAL A 300 2.58 -13.64 -1.76
CA VAL A 300 1.16 -13.34 -2.00
C VAL A 300 0.39 -13.32 -0.68
N PHE A 301 -0.47 -12.32 -0.48
CA PHE A 301 -1.32 -12.22 0.70
C PHE A 301 -2.51 -13.18 0.59
N ALA A 302 -2.80 -13.95 1.63
CA ALA A 302 -4.06 -14.66 1.79
C ALA A 302 -5.21 -13.67 2.06
N ASN A 303 -6.45 -14.11 1.83
CA ASN A 303 -7.62 -13.28 2.15
C ASN A 303 -7.65 -12.94 3.65
N CYS A 304 -7.90 -11.67 3.95
CA CYS A 304 -7.89 -11.14 5.32
C CYS A 304 -6.55 -11.31 6.06
N GLU A 305 -5.44 -11.49 5.34
CA GLU A 305 -4.10 -11.48 5.93
C GLU A 305 -3.68 -10.04 6.26
N LEU A 306 -3.11 -9.87 7.45
CA LEU A 306 -2.48 -8.63 7.91
C LEU A 306 -0.97 -8.81 8.01
N ARG A 307 -0.20 -7.90 7.43
CA ARG A 307 1.25 -7.79 7.67
C ARG A 307 1.62 -6.37 8.07
N SER A 308 2.47 -6.25 9.09
CA SER A 308 2.99 -4.96 9.56
C SER A 308 4.32 -4.66 8.88
N MET A 309 4.47 -3.45 8.36
CA MET A 309 5.67 -2.97 7.68
C MET A 309 6.13 -1.65 8.28
N VAL A 310 7.43 -1.37 8.25
CA VAL A 310 7.97 -0.06 8.62
C VAL A 310 8.33 0.70 7.35
N LEU A 311 7.66 1.83 7.12
CA LEU A 311 7.99 2.77 6.07
C LEU A 311 9.02 3.77 6.61
N VAL A 312 10.15 3.91 5.90
CA VAL A 312 11.26 4.77 6.30
C VAL A 312 11.53 5.81 5.24
N ASP A 313 11.55 7.08 5.62
CA ASP A 313 12.01 8.14 4.72
C ASP A 313 13.54 8.20 4.71
N ARG A 314 14.10 7.74 3.59
CA ARG A 314 15.54 7.81 3.29
C ARG A 314 15.93 9.09 2.54
N SER A 315 14.98 9.99 2.31
CA SER A 315 15.12 11.21 1.51
C SER A 315 14.99 12.48 2.37
N LYS A 316 14.55 13.62 1.80
CA LYS A 316 14.20 14.85 2.55
C LYS A 316 12.69 15.15 2.51
N LEU A 317 11.85 14.15 2.20
CA LEU A 317 10.41 14.34 2.08
C LEU A 317 9.75 14.71 3.42
N GLY A 318 10.27 14.22 4.55
CA GLY A 318 9.77 14.56 5.89
C GLY A 318 10.59 15.67 6.58
N LEU A 319 9.91 16.78 6.93
CA LEU A 319 10.44 17.86 7.79
C LEU A 319 10.00 17.71 9.27
N ASP A 320 9.34 16.61 9.62
CA ASP A 320 8.81 16.38 10.98
C ASP A 320 9.91 16.43 12.03
N THR A 321 9.77 17.34 12.98
CA THR A 321 10.58 17.38 14.20
C THR A 321 10.08 16.32 15.18
N SER A 322 11.00 15.56 15.79
CA SER A 322 10.63 14.57 16.81
C SER A 322 10.05 15.24 18.06
N THR A 323 8.91 14.74 18.53
CA THR A 323 8.27 15.15 19.80
C THR A 323 8.92 14.53 21.03
N TYR A 324 9.67 13.43 20.87
CA TYR A 324 10.31 12.69 21.96
C TYR A 324 11.79 13.02 22.14
N ASN A 325 12.45 13.53 21.10
CA ASN A 325 13.85 13.89 21.19
C ASN A 325 14.01 15.11 22.10
N PHE A 326 14.78 14.96 23.17
CA PHE A 326 15.11 16.05 24.08
C PHE A 326 16.51 16.59 23.76
N ALA A 327 16.62 17.88 23.48
CA ALA A 327 17.89 18.52 23.05
C ALA A 327 18.94 18.67 24.17
N GLY A 328 18.64 18.24 25.40
CA GLY A 328 19.61 18.20 26.51
C GLY A 328 20.00 19.56 27.08
N LYS A 329 19.27 20.64 26.77
CA LYS A 329 19.55 21.99 27.28
C LYS A 329 18.55 22.41 28.35
N ILE A 330 19.05 23.04 29.41
CA ILE A 330 18.24 23.89 30.30
C ILE A 330 17.85 25.12 29.45
N PRO A 331 16.58 25.59 29.46
CA PRO A 331 16.22 26.86 28.82
C PRO A 331 17.21 27.94 29.24
N ALA A 332 17.65 28.79 28.32
CA ALA A 332 18.60 29.86 28.63
C ALA A 332 17.97 30.86 29.62
N GLY A 333 17.98 30.54 30.91
CA GLY A 333 18.04 31.47 32.01
C GLY A 333 19.51 31.81 32.27
N LEU A 334 19.75 33.02 32.77
CA LEU A 334 21.11 33.48 33.09
C LEU A 334 21.81 32.47 33.99
N ASP A 335 22.80 31.75 33.43
CA ASP A 335 23.83 31.07 34.20
C ASP A 335 24.58 32.13 34.99
N MET A 336 24.09 32.45 36.19
CA MET A 336 24.83 33.18 37.20
C MET A 336 25.59 32.14 38.02
N PRO A 337 26.93 32.09 37.94
CA PRO A 337 27.72 31.29 38.87
C PRO A 337 27.44 31.78 40.30
N SER A 338 27.20 30.85 41.23
CA SER A 338 26.87 31.16 42.64
C SER A 338 27.97 31.89 43.41
N ASP A 339 29.12 32.16 42.81
CA ASP A 339 30.31 32.65 43.52
C ASP A 339 30.68 34.09 43.15
N VAL A 340 29.80 34.85 42.47
CA VAL A 340 30.04 36.27 42.14
C VAL A 340 29.04 37.22 42.83
N ALA A 341 28.03 36.70 43.53
CA ALA A 341 27.06 37.53 44.27
C ALA A 341 27.64 38.17 45.55
N GLU A 342 28.72 37.64 46.13
CA GLU A 342 29.30 38.17 47.37
C GLU A 342 30.37 39.27 47.17
N LYS A 343 30.75 39.61 45.92
CA LYS A 343 31.72 40.70 45.67
C LYS A 343 31.12 42.04 45.25
N LYS A 344 29.80 42.15 45.09
CA LYS A 344 29.13 43.43 44.76
C LYS A 344 28.44 44.14 45.93
N GLN A 345 28.53 43.62 47.16
CA GLN A 345 28.13 44.38 48.36
C GLN A 345 29.30 45.01 49.15
N ALA A 346 30.56 44.74 48.77
CA ALA A 346 31.72 45.32 49.46
C ALA A 346 32.35 46.54 48.75
N GLU A 347 32.06 46.80 47.47
CA GLU A 347 32.65 47.93 46.72
C GLU A 347 31.71 49.12 46.48
N GLY A 348 30.44 49.03 46.93
CA GLY A 348 29.47 50.14 46.88
C GLY A 348 29.42 51.00 48.15
N ALA A 349 30.12 50.62 49.23
CA ALA A 349 30.12 51.33 50.51
C ALA A 349 31.39 52.16 50.77
N SER A 350 32.26 52.31 49.77
CA SER A 350 33.44 53.19 49.88
C SER A 350 33.75 53.86 48.54
N LYS A 351 32.85 54.75 48.11
CA LYS A 351 33.17 55.98 47.36
C LYS A 351 31.86 56.74 47.06
N ASN A 352 31.70 57.82 47.82
CA ASN A 352 30.82 58.99 47.66
C ASN A 352 29.32 58.80 47.87
#